data_AF-A0ABD0Z601-F1
#
_entry.id   AF-A0ABD0Z601-F1
#
_cell.length_a   1.000
_cell.length_b   1.000
_cell.length_c   1.000
_cell.angle_alpha   90.00
_cell.angle_beta   90.00
_cell.angle_gamma   90.00
#
_symmetry.space_group_name_H-M   'P 1'
#
loop_
_entity.id
_entity.type
_entity.pdbx_description
1 polymer ?
#
loop_
_entity_poly.entity_id
_entity_poly.type
_entity_poly.pdbx_seq_one_letter_code
_entity_poly.pdbx_strand_id
1 'polypeptide(L)'
;DQNISIDIYIPKLLEWLISRRHCQHEWQKEVVKIRNKINVAIQDMPQNDKIADLLSGSFLHYFHCLKIVEILKETEADSKNIFGMYSSKRMKDWNDIINSYSKNNVYLAEAADLLINIVKYELPNLKKQMSKQQQLQTELNKKAGDALKSASSAKQELANFLKELGLKSDGSAGSYRSELLKSAQDLPASNQSAAEESKLLLPAIAHYKSFAAYSQPNSKIDMSLIEYVADKGNTTTYEWVFGCKPTKIIAPTNACDDNVGIFFFWPFI
;
A
#
# COMPACT_ATOMS: atom_id res chain seq x y z
N ASP A 1 57.56 23.36 -10.02
CA ASP A 1 56.88 22.57 -8.98
C ASP A 1 56.01 21.50 -9.62
N GLN A 2 56.41 20.23 -9.50
CA GLN A 2 55.62 19.10 -9.98
C GLN A 2 54.55 18.75 -8.93
N ASN A 3 53.28 18.88 -9.29
CA ASN A 3 52.15 18.42 -8.48
C ASN A 3 52.13 16.88 -8.46
N ILE A 4 52.79 16.29 -7.47
CA ILE A 4 52.75 14.84 -7.24
C ILE A 4 51.42 14.53 -6.52
N SER A 5 50.59 13.69 -7.14
CA SER A 5 49.35 13.20 -6.50
C SER A 5 49.69 12.29 -5.33
N ILE A 6 48.95 12.43 -4.22
CA ILE A 6 49.07 11.56 -3.04
C ILE A 6 47.78 10.77 -2.91
N ASP A 7 47.87 9.46 -3.12
CA ASP A 7 46.74 8.56 -2.94
C ASP A 7 46.70 8.02 -1.51
N ILE A 8 45.60 8.26 -0.81
CA ILE A 8 45.41 7.84 0.59
C ILE A 8 44.16 6.98 0.69
N TYR A 9 44.32 5.77 1.22
CA TYR A 9 43.19 4.91 1.54
C TYR A 9 42.38 5.50 2.70
N ILE A 10 41.10 5.83 2.46
CA ILE A 10 40.25 6.59 3.39
C ILE A 10 40.27 6.06 4.83
N PRO A 11 40.13 4.75 5.10
CA PRO A 11 40.24 4.21 6.47
C PRO A 11 41.54 4.50 7.23
N LYS A 12 42.63 4.82 6.51
CA LYS A 12 43.93 5.19 7.08
C LYS A 12 44.19 6.70 7.03
N LEU A 13 43.23 7.50 6.55
CA LEU A 13 43.41 8.94 6.38
C LEU A 13 43.81 9.64 7.68
N LEU A 14 43.09 9.36 8.77
CA LEU A 14 43.38 9.98 10.07
C LEU A 14 44.77 9.58 10.60
N GLU A 15 45.12 8.29 10.51
CA GLU A 15 46.44 7.79 10.88
C GLU A 15 47.55 8.45 10.06
N TRP A 16 47.35 8.59 8.75
CA TRP A 16 48.26 9.26 7.84
C TRP A 16 48.46 10.73 8.24
N LEU A 17 47.38 11.45 8.54
CA LEU A 17 47.43 12.86 8.98
C LEU A 17 48.22 13.03 10.28
N ILE A 18 47.99 12.15 11.27
CA ILE A 18 48.68 12.19 12.56
C ILE A 18 50.17 11.83 12.38
N SER A 19 50.49 10.77 11.65
CA SER A 19 51.87 10.30 11.44
C SER A 19 52.76 11.35 10.77
N ARG A 20 52.18 12.20 9.91
CA ARG A 20 52.85 13.31 9.23
C ARG A 20 52.75 14.65 9.99
N ARG A 21 52.19 14.64 11.21
CA ARG A 21 52.02 15.81 12.08
C ARG A 21 51.14 16.92 11.47
N HIS A 22 50.21 16.56 10.58
CA HIS A 22 49.21 17.51 10.08
C HIS A 22 48.16 17.85 11.14
N CYS A 23 47.89 16.93 12.08
CA CYS A 23 47.08 17.15 13.28
C CYS A 23 47.68 16.39 14.47
N GLN A 24 47.25 16.73 15.69
CA GLN A 24 47.76 16.12 16.91
C GLN A 24 47.06 14.80 17.23
N HIS A 25 47.78 13.87 17.87
CA HIS A 25 47.21 12.58 18.28
C HIS A 25 46.09 12.73 19.32
N GLU A 26 46.19 13.72 20.21
CA GLU A 26 45.20 13.96 21.29
C GLU A 26 43.98 14.80 20.84
N TRP A 27 43.69 14.85 19.54
CA TRP A 27 42.62 15.69 18.99
C TRP A 27 41.25 15.40 19.61
N GLN A 28 40.95 14.15 20.00
CA GLN A 28 39.65 13.81 20.60
C GLN A 28 39.38 14.57 21.90
N LYS A 29 40.42 14.78 22.73
CA LYS A 29 40.30 15.53 23.98
C LYS A 29 39.96 17.00 23.71
N GLU A 30 40.57 17.58 22.68
CA GLU A 30 40.28 18.96 22.26
C GLU A 30 38.88 19.08 21.66
N VAL A 31 38.44 18.11 20.86
CA VAL A 31 37.07 18.05 20.34
C VAL A 31 36.04 18.06 21.46
N VAL A 32 36.23 17.28 22.54
CA VAL A 32 35.31 17.30 23.70
C VAL A 32 35.22 18.70 24.33
N LYS A 33 36.35 19.39 24.49
CA LYS A 33 36.36 20.77 25.01
C LYS A 33 35.61 21.73 24.08
N ILE A 34 35.82 21.60 22.77
CA ILE A 34 35.16 22.45 21.77
C ILE A 34 33.65 22.18 21.75
N ARG A 35 33.22 20.92 21.86
CA ARG A 35 31.81 20.53 21.97
C ARG A 35 31.14 21.17 23.19
N ASN A 36 31.84 21.23 24.32
CA ASN A 36 31.34 21.94 25.50
C ASN A 36 31.17 23.45 25.24
N LYS A 37 32.13 24.10 24.55
CA LYS A 37 31.99 25.51 24.14
C LYS A 37 30.79 25.71 23.21
N ILE A 38 30.59 24.81 22.25
CA ILE A 38 29.44 24.83 21.33
C ILE A 38 28.13 24.75 22.12
N ASN A 39 28.01 23.81 23.06
CA ASN A 39 26.79 23.65 23.86
C ASN A 39 26.43 24.91 24.66
N VAL A 40 27.43 25.65 25.16
CA VAL A 40 27.23 26.94 25.82
C VAL A 40 26.83 28.01 24.82
N ALA A 41 27.51 28.10 23.67
CA ALA A 41 27.27 29.13 22.66
C ALA A 41 25.92 28.98 21.94
N ILE A 42 25.37 27.77 21.84
CA ILE A 42 24.05 27.51 21.26
C ILE A 42 22.92 28.17 22.07
N GLN A 43 23.08 28.28 23.39
CA GLN A 43 22.04 28.88 24.26
C GLN A 43 21.81 30.37 23.98
N ASP A 44 22.78 31.02 23.36
CA ASP A 44 22.78 32.44 23.03
C ASP A 44 22.66 32.63 21.51
N MET A 45 21.69 31.99 20.87
CA MET A 45 21.43 32.08 19.43
C MET A 45 20.27 33.02 19.07
N PRO A 46 20.37 33.80 17.97
CA PRO A 46 19.25 34.60 17.50
C PRO A 46 18.20 33.69 16.86
N GLN A 47 16.95 34.15 16.85
CA GLN A 47 15.90 33.51 16.07
C GLN A 47 16.20 33.73 14.57
N ASN A 48 16.69 32.69 13.92
CA ASN A 48 17.01 32.68 12.49
C ASN A 48 16.80 31.26 11.95
N ASP A 49 15.92 31.12 10.96
CA ASP A 49 15.53 29.82 10.41
C ASP A 49 16.72 29.04 9.84
N LYS A 50 17.69 29.71 9.20
CA LYS A 50 18.90 29.05 8.67
C LYS A 50 19.79 28.50 9.79
N ILE A 51 19.86 29.21 10.92
CA ILE A 51 20.60 28.74 12.09
C ILE A 51 19.82 27.59 12.75
N ALA A 52 18.50 27.71 12.88
CA ALA A 52 17.64 26.65 13.42
C ALA A 52 17.76 25.35 12.60
N ASP A 53 17.82 25.43 11.28
CA ASP A 53 18.05 24.28 10.39
C ASP A 53 19.43 23.64 10.59
N LEU A 54 20.48 24.46 10.76
CA LEU A 54 21.82 23.94 11.07
C LEU A 54 21.89 23.28 12.45
N LEU A 55 21.08 23.76 13.41
CA LEU A 55 21.01 23.23 14.76
C LEU A 55 20.07 22.02 14.90
N SER A 56 19.09 21.86 14.01
CA SER A 56 18.12 20.75 14.01
C SER A 56 18.68 19.46 13.43
N GLY A 57 19.83 19.54 12.74
CA GLY A 57 20.56 18.42 12.16
C GLY A 57 21.43 17.64 13.15
N SER A 58 22.22 16.72 12.60
CA SER A 58 23.18 15.89 13.34
C SER A 58 24.27 16.73 14.06
N PHE A 59 25.06 16.04 14.88
CA PHE A 59 26.20 16.58 15.64
C PHE A 59 26.96 17.74 14.96
N LEU A 60 27.02 18.91 15.61
CA LEU A 60 27.72 20.10 15.08
C LEU A 60 29.23 19.89 15.04
N HIS A 61 29.85 20.26 13.93
CA HIS A 61 31.30 20.16 13.69
C HIS A 61 31.83 21.47 13.09
N TYR A 62 33.13 21.53 12.86
CA TYR A 62 33.82 22.73 12.35
C TYR A 62 33.10 23.44 11.18
N PHE A 63 32.74 22.71 10.11
CA PHE A 63 32.09 23.33 8.95
C PHE A 63 30.70 23.92 9.25
N HIS A 64 29.96 23.38 10.23
CA HIS A 64 28.72 24.00 10.70
C HIS A 64 29.02 25.31 11.44
N CYS A 65 30.06 25.32 12.27
CA CYS A 65 30.48 26.53 12.99
C CYS A 65 30.90 27.65 12.02
N LEU A 66 31.57 27.32 10.91
CA LEU A 66 31.89 28.28 9.85
C LEU A 66 30.64 28.92 9.25
N LYS A 67 29.65 28.10 8.88
CA LYS A 67 28.36 28.59 8.32
C LYS A 67 27.61 29.46 9.32
N ILE A 68 27.60 29.06 10.60
CA ILE A 68 26.98 29.85 11.66
C ILE A 68 27.64 31.23 11.74
N VAL A 69 28.98 31.30 11.76
CA VAL A 69 29.70 32.59 11.79
C VAL A 69 29.44 33.41 10.53
N GLU A 70 29.33 32.78 9.36
CA GLU A 70 28.96 33.48 8.12
C GLU A 70 27.56 34.13 8.23
N ILE A 71 26.56 33.39 8.71
CA ILE A 71 25.21 33.93 8.92
C ILE A 71 25.23 35.05 9.99
N LEU A 72 26.01 34.89 11.06
CA LEU A 72 26.15 35.91 12.09
C LEU A 72 26.81 37.20 11.55
N LYS A 73 27.73 37.10 10.59
CA LYS A 73 28.33 38.29 9.93
C LYS A 73 27.30 39.08 9.12
N GLU A 74 26.36 38.39 8.48
CA GLU A 74 25.28 39.02 7.72
C GLU A 74 24.23 39.65 8.65
N THR A 75 23.91 38.99 9.75
CA THR A 75 22.81 39.38 10.65
C THR A 75 23.20 40.36 11.75
N GLU A 76 24.50 40.45 12.09
CA GLU A 76 25.04 41.36 13.11
C GLU A 76 25.99 42.43 12.54
N ALA A 77 25.79 42.81 11.27
CA ALA A 77 26.68 43.72 10.53
C ALA A 77 26.91 45.07 11.22
N ASP A 78 25.93 45.57 12.00
CA ASP A 78 25.97 46.86 12.70
C ASP A 78 26.69 46.82 14.07
N SER A 79 27.15 45.65 14.52
CA SER A 79 27.77 45.45 15.85
C SER A 79 29.30 45.63 15.89
N LYS A 80 29.89 46.23 14.84
CA LYS A 80 31.35 46.41 14.72
C LYS A 80 31.84 47.58 15.57
N ASN A 81 32.93 47.38 16.29
CA ASN A 81 33.60 48.45 17.04
C ASN A 81 34.38 49.37 16.08
N ILE A 82 34.96 50.45 16.63
CA ILE A 82 35.73 51.47 15.88
C ILE A 82 36.94 50.87 15.12
N PHE A 83 37.36 49.65 15.47
CA PHE A 83 38.44 48.90 14.79
C PHE A 83 37.91 47.86 13.78
N GLY A 84 36.61 47.86 13.46
CA GLY A 84 35.99 46.93 12.51
C GLY A 84 35.80 45.50 13.05
N MET A 85 36.07 45.26 14.34
CA MET A 85 35.87 43.96 14.98
C MET A 85 34.46 43.84 15.54
N TYR A 86 33.85 42.67 15.39
CA TYR A 86 32.55 42.38 15.97
C TYR A 86 32.62 42.39 17.51
N SER A 87 31.74 43.15 18.15
CA SER A 87 31.78 43.36 19.60
C SER A 87 30.84 42.44 20.40
N SER A 88 29.87 41.80 19.73
CA SER A 88 28.87 40.95 20.35
C SER A 88 29.50 39.72 21.04
N LYS A 89 28.94 39.34 22.19
CA LYS A 89 29.36 38.14 22.92
C LYS A 89 29.24 36.89 22.04
N ARG A 90 28.11 36.74 21.35
CA ARG A 90 27.84 35.64 20.41
C ARG A 90 28.93 35.50 19.35
N MET A 91 29.26 36.58 18.64
CA MET A 91 30.29 36.52 17.61
C MET A 91 31.67 36.16 18.19
N LYS A 92 31.99 36.65 19.40
CA LYS A 92 33.23 36.27 20.10
C LYS A 92 33.24 34.78 20.45
N ASP A 93 32.16 34.26 21.02
CA ASP A 93 32.03 32.86 21.43
C ASP A 93 32.20 31.92 20.22
N TRP A 94 31.54 32.23 19.09
CA TRP A 94 31.64 31.43 17.87
C TRP A 94 32.99 31.54 17.15
N ASN A 95 33.64 32.71 17.16
CA ASN A 95 35.00 32.84 16.66
C ASN A 95 36.01 32.09 17.55
N ASP A 96 35.83 32.08 18.87
CA ASP A 96 36.67 31.29 19.79
C ASP A 96 36.52 29.78 19.54
N ILE A 97 35.32 29.31 19.21
CA ILE A 97 35.08 27.92 18.78
C ILE A 97 35.87 27.61 17.50
N ILE A 98 35.79 28.46 16.47
CA ILE A 98 36.55 28.30 15.22
C ILE A 98 38.06 28.27 15.50
N ASN A 99 38.55 29.23 16.29
CA ASN A 99 39.97 29.31 16.64
C ASN A 99 40.43 28.07 17.42
N SER A 100 39.58 27.53 18.29
CA SER A 100 39.86 26.30 19.03
C SER A 100 39.96 25.09 18.10
N TYR A 101 39.14 25.03 17.05
CA TYR A 101 39.25 24.01 16.00
C TYR A 101 40.49 24.17 15.12
N SER A 102 40.85 25.41 14.76
CA SER A 102 42.02 25.71 13.92
C SER A 102 43.33 25.47 14.66
N LYS A 103 43.36 25.68 15.98
CA LYS A 103 44.52 25.35 16.81
C LYS A 103 44.85 23.87 16.66
N ASN A 104 46.10 23.57 16.30
CA ASN A 104 46.59 22.19 16.10
C ASN A 104 45.80 21.38 15.05
N ASN A 105 45.07 22.06 14.15
CA ASN A 105 44.27 21.46 13.08
C ASN A 105 43.30 20.38 13.56
N VAL A 106 42.62 20.61 14.69
CA VAL A 106 41.63 19.67 15.25
C VAL A 106 40.49 19.42 14.26
N TYR A 107 40.08 20.45 13.51
CA TYR A 107 39.06 20.31 12.47
C TYR A 107 39.42 19.25 11.41
N LEU A 108 40.70 19.13 11.07
CA LEU A 108 41.17 18.22 10.04
C LEU A 108 41.08 16.77 10.51
N ALA A 109 41.40 16.54 11.79
CA ALA A 109 41.25 15.23 12.41
C ALA A 109 39.78 14.81 12.52
N GLU A 110 38.90 15.70 13.00
CA GLU A 110 37.47 15.42 13.10
C GLU A 110 36.85 15.19 11.71
N ALA A 111 37.22 15.98 10.70
CA ALA A 111 36.74 15.81 9.33
C ALA A 111 37.18 14.47 8.71
N ALA A 112 38.42 14.04 8.96
CA ALA A 112 38.91 12.74 8.51
C ALA A 112 38.15 11.58 9.17
N ASP A 113 37.89 11.67 10.48
CA ASP A 113 37.10 10.68 11.20
C ASP A 113 35.65 10.60 10.68
N LEU A 114 35.02 11.75 10.44
CA LEU A 114 33.69 11.86 9.85
C LEU A 114 33.64 11.20 8.47
N LEU A 115 34.61 11.51 7.60
CA LEU A 115 34.70 10.92 6.27
C LEU A 115 34.90 9.40 6.34
N ILE A 116 35.72 8.91 7.27
CA ILE A 116 35.92 7.48 7.50
C ILE A 116 34.59 6.82 7.87
N ASN A 117 33.82 7.41 8.79
CA ASN A 117 32.54 6.87 9.22
C ASN A 117 31.50 6.85 8.08
N ILE A 118 31.43 7.93 7.30
CA ILE A 118 30.57 8.03 6.12
C ILE A 118 30.87 6.91 5.13
N VAL A 119 32.16 6.74 4.78
CA VAL A 119 32.56 5.77 3.74
C VAL A 119 32.45 4.33 4.23
N LYS A 120 32.81 4.06 5.50
CA LYS A 120 32.80 2.69 6.05
C LYS A 120 31.40 2.20 6.41
N TYR A 121 30.54 3.07 6.92
CA TYR A 121 29.30 2.64 7.57
C TYR A 121 28.06 3.26 6.93
N GLU A 122 28.02 4.59 6.79
CA GLU A 122 26.79 5.26 6.34
C GLU A 122 26.47 4.94 4.88
N LEU A 123 27.45 5.07 3.99
CA LEU A 123 27.27 4.85 2.56
C LEU A 123 26.86 3.39 2.25
N PRO A 124 27.52 2.35 2.80
CA PRO A 124 27.06 0.98 2.62
C PRO A 124 25.64 0.74 3.18
N ASN A 125 25.32 1.30 4.34
CA ASN A 125 24.00 1.16 4.94
C ASN A 125 22.92 1.83 4.07
N LEU A 126 23.17 3.04 3.58
CA LEU A 126 22.29 3.75 2.65
C LEU A 126 22.09 2.98 1.34
N LYS A 127 23.17 2.42 0.76
CA LYS A 127 23.05 1.55 -0.43
C LYS A 127 22.17 0.32 -0.17
N LYS A 128 22.31 -0.32 1.00
CA LYS A 128 21.47 -1.45 1.40
C LYS A 128 20.00 -1.05 1.53
N GLN A 129 19.73 0.10 2.14
CA GLN A 129 18.37 0.63 2.26
C GLN A 129 17.77 0.95 0.89
N MET A 130 18.52 1.60 -0.01
CA MET A 130 18.07 1.87 -1.38
C MET A 130 17.72 0.58 -2.13
N SER A 131 18.58 -0.44 -2.05
CA SER A 131 18.33 -1.73 -2.70
C SER A 131 17.04 -2.40 -2.18
N LYS A 132 16.82 -2.38 -0.85
CA LYS A 132 15.58 -2.89 -0.24
C LYS A 132 14.34 -2.13 -0.72
N GLN A 133 14.42 -0.80 -0.81
CA GLN A 133 13.31 0.02 -1.30
C GLN A 133 13.02 -0.23 -2.78
N GLN A 134 14.04 -0.40 -3.62
CA GLN A 134 13.88 -0.75 -5.03
C GLN A 134 13.23 -2.13 -5.24
N GLN A 135 13.60 -3.12 -4.42
CA GLN A 135 12.94 -4.43 -4.43
C GLN A 135 11.47 -4.31 -4.07
N LEU A 136 11.16 -3.61 -2.98
CA LEU A 136 9.77 -3.38 -2.55
C LEU A 136 8.94 -2.64 -3.62
N GLN A 137 9.52 -1.62 -4.26
CA GLN A 137 8.85 -0.90 -5.35
C GLN A 137 8.51 -1.84 -6.51
N THR A 138 9.44 -2.72 -6.88
CA THR A 138 9.26 -3.69 -7.96
C THR A 138 8.12 -4.66 -7.63
N GLU A 139 8.08 -5.18 -6.40
CA GLU A 139 7.02 -6.08 -5.92
C GLU A 139 5.65 -5.40 -5.92
N LEU A 140 5.57 -4.16 -5.44
CA LEU A 140 4.32 -3.39 -5.42
C LEU A 140 3.82 -3.10 -6.83
N ASN A 141 4.70 -2.71 -7.76
CA ASN A 141 4.35 -2.51 -9.16
C ASN A 141 3.80 -3.81 -9.79
N LYS A 142 4.41 -4.95 -9.49
CA LYS A 142 3.92 -6.26 -9.95
C LYS A 142 2.53 -6.55 -9.38
N LYS A 143 2.33 -6.38 -8.07
CA LYS A 143 1.04 -6.59 -7.40
C LYS A 143 -0.06 -5.68 -7.98
N ALA A 144 0.26 -4.42 -8.25
CA ALA A 144 -0.67 -3.49 -8.88
C ALA A 144 -1.06 -3.96 -10.29
N GLY A 145 -0.09 -4.41 -11.09
CA GLY A 145 -0.33 -4.97 -12.42
C GLY A 145 -1.19 -6.23 -12.39
N ASP A 146 -0.93 -7.15 -11.46
CA ASP A 146 -1.70 -8.39 -11.31
C ASP A 146 -3.13 -8.11 -10.84
N ALA A 147 -3.32 -7.16 -9.91
CA ALA A 147 -4.64 -6.72 -9.46
C ALA A 147 -5.47 -6.09 -10.59
N LEU A 148 -4.85 -5.24 -11.43
CA LEU A 148 -5.51 -4.65 -12.59
C LEU A 148 -5.94 -5.72 -13.60
N LYS A 149 -5.07 -6.69 -13.89
CA LYS A 149 -5.40 -7.82 -14.77
C LYS A 149 -6.56 -8.63 -14.19
N SER A 150 -6.48 -9.00 -12.91
CA SER A 150 -7.55 -9.74 -12.23
C SER A 150 -8.89 -9.01 -12.26
N ALA A 151 -8.90 -7.70 -12.00
CA ALA A 151 -10.11 -6.88 -12.10
C ALA A 151 -10.67 -6.83 -13.53
N SER A 152 -9.79 -6.73 -14.54
CA SER A 152 -10.20 -6.75 -15.94
C SER A 152 -10.80 -8.09 -16.37
N SER A 153 -10.20 -9.20 -15.93
CA SER A 153 -10.72 -10.55 -16.17
C SER A 153 -12.08 -10.76 -15.51
N ALA A 154 -12.22 -10.42 -14.22
CA ALA A 154 -13.49 -10.52 -13.52
C ALA A 154 -14.59 -9.67 -14.18
N LYS A 155 -14.25 -8.48 -14.67
CA LYS A 155 -15.19 -7.62 -15.41
C LYS A 155 -15.61 -8.25 -16.75
N GLN A 156 -14.68 -8.87 -17.47
CA GLN A 156 -14.99 -9.57 -18.73
C GLN A 156 -15.84 -10.82 -18.49
N GLU A 157 -15.52 -11.62 -17.48
CA GLU A 157 -16.30 -12.79 -17.07
C GLU A 157 -17.73 -12.39 -16.71
N LEU A 158 -17.92 -11.33 -15.92
CA LEU A 158 -19.24 -10.80 -15.61
C LEU A 158 -19.98 -10.35 -16.88
N ALA A 159 -19.31 -9.63 -17.77
CA ALA A 159 -19.93 -9.17 -19.02
C ALA A 159 -20.36 -10.33 -19.93
N ASN A 160 -19.55 -11.39 -20.01
CA ASN A 160 -19.89 -12.60 -20.77
C ASN A 160 -21.08 -13.33 -20.14
N PHE A 161 -21.08 -13.48 -18.81
CA PHE A 161 -22.18 -14.12 -18.08
C PHE A 161 -23.51 -13.37 -18.26
N LEU A 162 -23.49 -12.03 -18.17
CA LEU A 162 -24.69 -11.22 -18.42
C LEU A 162 -25.19 -11.37 -19.86
N LYS A 163 -24.28 -11.47 -20.84
CA LYS A 163 -24.64 -11.69 -22.24
C LYS A 163 -25.26 -13.07 -22.46
N GLU A 164 -24.75 -14.12 -21.81
CA GLU A 164 -25.32 -15.47 -21.87
C GLU A 164 -26.75 -15.51 -21.32
N LEU A 165 -27.02 -14.74 -20.27
CA LEU A 165 -28.37 -14.59 -19.71
C LEU A 165 -29.29 -13.67 -20.52
N GLY A 166 -28.80 -13.06 -21.61
CA GLY A 166 -29.58 -12.10 -22.41
C GLY A 166 -29.86 -10.77 -21.72
N LEU A 167 -29.16 -10.47 -20.62
CA LEU A 167 -29.30 -9.24 -19.83
C LEU A 167 -28.42 -8.12 -20.40
N LYS A 168 -28.88 -6.87 -20.33
CA LYS A 168 -28.12 -5.72 -20.83
C LYS A 168 -27.12 -5.30 -19.76
N SER A 169 -25.85 -5.17 -20.15
CA SER A 169 -24.80 -4.61 -19.31
C SER A 169 -24.69 -3.09 -19.50
N ASP A 170 -25.75 -2.35 -19.19
CA ASP A 170 -25.60 -0.93 -18.92
C ASP A 170 -24.79 -0.82 -17.63
N GLY A 171 -23.50 -0.45 -17.74
CA GLY A 171 -22.42 -0.66 -16.75
C GLY A 171 -22.58 -0.08 -15.34
N SER A 172 -23.79 0.19 -14.88
CA SER A 172 -24.15 0.39 -13.48
C SER A 172 -24.41 -0.97 -12.80
N ALA A 173 -23.72 -1.24 -11.69
CA ALA A 173 -23.84 -2.49 -10.94
C ALA A 173 -25.25 -2.77 -10.38
N GLY A 174 -26.13 -1.76 -10.37
CA GLY A 174 -27.52 -1.89 -9.95
C GLY A 174 -28.49 -2.35 -11.04
N SER A 175 -28.12 -2.24 -12.32
CA SER A 175 -29.08 -2.50 -13.41
C SER A 175 -29.34 -3.99 -13.61
N TYR A 176 -28.29 -4.81 -13.75
CA TYR A 176 -28.46 -6.24 -14.04
C TYR A 176 -29.16 -7.02 -12.92
N ARG A 177 -28.97 -6.66 -11.64
CA ARG A 177 -29.72 -7.29 -10.53
C ARG A 177 -31.21 -7.03 -10.65
N SER A 178 -31.57 -5.79 -10.96
CA SER A 178 -32.97 -5.39 -11.14
C SER A 178 -33.58 -6.06 -12.38
N GLU A 179 -32.81 -6.20 -13.45
CA GLU A 179 -33.24 -6.86 -14.69
C GLU A 179 -33.43 -8.38 -14.48
N LEU A 180 -32.52 -9.01 -13.74
CA LEU A 180 -32.62 -10.42 -13.36
C LEU A 180 -33.84 -10.68 -12.46
N LEU A 181 -34.11 -9.80 -11.50
CA LEU A 181 -35.31 -9.85 -10.66
C LEU A 181 -36.60 -9.67 -11.48
N LYS A 182 -36.61 -8.79 -12.50
CA LYS A 182 -37.75 -8.64 -13.41
C LYS A 182 -37.96 -9.90 -14.23
N SER A 183 -36.90 -10.46 -14.83
CA SER A 183 -36.99 -11.72 -15.59
C SER A 183 -37.48 -12.88 -14.72
N ALA A 184 -37.09 -12.93 -13.45
CA ALA A 184 -37.57 -13.94 -12.51
C ALA A 184 -39.08 -13.87 -12.21
N GLN A 185 -39.74 -12.73 -12.45
CA GLN A 185 -41.20 -12.60 -12.28
C GLN A 185 -41.98 -13.36 -13.35
N ASP A 186 -41.37 -13.63 -14.51
CA ASP A 186 -42.01 -14.36 -15.61
C ASP A 186 -41.92 -15.89 -15.43
N LEU A 187 -41.02 -16.38 -14.55
CA LEU A 187 -40.81 -17.81 -14.28
C LEU A 187 -42.09 -18.56 -13.84
N PRO A 188 -42.91 -18.06 -12.89
CA PRO A 188 -44.10 -18.78 -12.47
C PRO A 188 -45.09 -19.04 -13.61
N ALA A 189 -45.24 -18.07 -14.52
CA ALA A 189 -46.11 -18.19 -15.69
C ALA A 189 -45.52 -19.18 -16.71
N SER A 190 -44.22 -19.12 -16.97
CA SER A 190 -43.53 -20.07 -17.84
C SER A 190 -43.61 -21.51 -17.32
N ASN A 191 -43.37 -21.71 -16.02
CA ASN A 191 -43.47 -23.02 -15.37
C ASN A 191 -44.89 -23.57 -15.38
N GLN A 192 -45.90 -22.69 -15.25
CA GLN A 192 -47.29 -23.11 -15.33
C GLN A 192 -47.66 -23.53 -16.75
N SER A 193 -47.20 -22.80 -17.79
CA SER A 193 -47.37 -23.20 -19.18
C SER A 193 -46.72 -24.56 -19.46
N ALA A 194 -45.47 -24.76 -19.00
CA ALA A 194 -44.77 -26.03 -19.14
C ALA A 194 -45.50 -27.18 -18.41
N ALA A 195 -46.04 -26.92 -17.23
CA ALA A 195 -46.86 -27.89 -16.50
C ALA A 195 -48.15 -28.24 -17.26
N GLU A 196 -48.80 -27.28 -17.90
CA GLU A 196 -49.99 -27.52 -18.73
C GLU A 196 -49.65 -28.35 -19.98
N GLU A 197 -48.55 -28.02 -20.67
CA GLU A 197 -48.05 -28.80 -21.81
C GLU A 197 -47.65 -30.22 -21.40
N SER A 198 -47.11 -30.41 -20.20
CA SER A 198 -46.73 -31.75 -19.70
C SER A 198 -47.92 -32.70 -19.58
N LYS A 199 -49.14 -32.18 -19.41
CA LYS A 199 -50.38 -33.00 -19.40
C LYS A 199 -50.62 -33.69 -20.74
N LEU A 200 -50.15 -33.10 -21.84
CA LEU A 200 -50.24 -33.71 -23.18
C LEU A 200 -49.40 -34.99 -23.28
N LEU A 201 -48.42 -35.16 -22.39
CA LEU A 201 -47.56 -36.35 -22.34
C LEU A 201 -48.22 -37.52 -21.59
N LEU A 202 -49.28 -37.29 -20.80
CA LEU A 202 -49.91 -38.34 -20.00
C LEU A 202 -50.38 -39.57 -20.81
N PRO A 203 -51.02 -39.42 -21.99
CA PRO A 203 -51.40 -40.58 -22.81
C PRO A 203 -50.17 -41.34 -23.33
N ALA A 204 -49.12 -40.62 -23.74
CA ALA A 204 -47.88 -41.23 -24.21
C ALA A 204 -47.17 -42.00 -23.09
N ILE A 205 -47.18 -41.46 -21.86
CA ILE A 205 -46.64 -42.13 -20.66
C ILE A 205 -47.44 -43.40 -20.36
N ALA A 206 -48.77 -43.35 -20.45
CA ALA A 206 -49.61 -44.53 -20.24
C ALA A 206 -49.34 -45.63 -21.28
N HIS A 207 -49.18 -45.25 -22.56
CA HIS A 207 -48.78 -46.16 -23.63
C HIS A 207 -47.39 -46.76 -23.38
N TYR A 208 -46.42 -45.92 -23.01
CA TYR A 208 -45.05 -46.36 -22.74
C TYR A 208 -44.99 -47.32 -21.54
N LYS A 209 -45.69 -47.03 -20.44
CA LYS A 209 -45.81 -47.94 -19.29
C LYS A 209 -46.42 -49.28 -19.68
N SER A 210 -47.47 -49.27 -20.50
CA SER A 210 -48.12 -50.49 -20.99
C SER A 210 -47.19 -51.32 -21.89
N PHE A 211 -46.47 -50.64 -22.79
CA PHE A 211 -45.50 -51.26 -23.68
C PHE A 211 -44.31 -51.85 -22.90
N ALA A 212 -43.76 -51.09 -21.95
CA ALA A 212 -42.64 -51.54 -21.12
C ALA A 212 -43.01 -52.74 -20.25
N ALA A 213 -44.21 -52.73 -19.65
CA ALA A 213 -44.71 -53.87 -18.88
C ALA A 213 -44.84 -55.13 -19.75
N TYR A 214 -45.20 -54.99 -21.03
CA TYR A 214 -45.27 -56.09 -21.99
C TYR A 214 -43.87 -56.57 -22.43
N SER A 215 -42.97 -55.66 -22.80
CA SER A 215 -41.65 -56.00 -23.37
C SER A 215 -40.61 -56.38 -22.31
N GLN A 216 -40.72 -55.85 -21.09
CA GLN A 216 -39.78 -56.08 -20.00
C GLN A 216 -40.52 -56.20 -18.65
N PRO A 217 -41.11 -57.36 -18.34
CA PRO A 217 -41.94 -57.54 -17.13
C PRO A 217 -41.19 -57.31 -15.81
N ASN A 218 -39.86 -57.44 -15.83
CA ASN A 218 -39.02 -57.30 -14.64
C ASN A 218 -38.39 -55.90 -14.49
N SER A 219 -38.60 -54.96 -15.43
CA SER A 219 -38.06 -53.61 -15.32
C SER A 219 -39.09 -52.66 -14.72
N LYS A 220 -38.67 -51.88 -13.73
CA LYS A 220 -39.50 -50.84 -13.10
C LYS A 220 -39.16 -49.50 -13.73
N ILE A 221 -40.05 -48.99 -14.56
CA ILE A 221 -39.93 -47.65 -15.13
C ILE A 221 -40.57 -46.64 -14.19
N ASP A 222 -39.78 -45.70 -13.70
CA ASP A 222 -40.23 -44.59 -12.88
C ASP A 222 -40.46 -43.35 -13.75
N MET A 223 -41.72 -42.90 -13.82
CA MET A 223 -42.15 -41.66 -14.48
C MET A 223 -42.86 -40.72 -13.49
N SER A 224 -42.69 -40.96 -12.17
CA SER A 224 -43.44 -40.26 -11.14
C SER A 224 -43.22 -38.75 -11.12
N LEU A 225 -42.04 -38.28 -11.56
CA LEU A 225 -41.76 -36.84 -11.68
C LEU A 225 -42.63 -36.17 -12.75
N ILE A 226 -42.75 -36.76 -13.94
CA ILE A 226 -43.56 -36.16 -15.02
C ILE A 226 -45.04 -36.26 -14.68
N GLU A 227 -45.47 -37.37 -14.07
CA GLU A 227 -46.85 -37.52 -13.58
C GLU A 227 -47.18 -36.50 -12.48
N TYR A 228 -46.24 -36.24 -11.57
CA TYR A 228 -46.40 -35.22 -10.54
C TYR A 228 -46.46 -33.81 -11.12
N VAL A 229 -45.58 -33.46 -12.07
CA VAL A 229 -45.60 -32.16 -12.74
C VAL A 229 -46.90 -31.97 -13.53
N ALA A 230 -47.41 -33.02 -14.18
CA ALA A 230 -48.67 -32.95 -14.91
C ALA A 230 -49.90 -32.82 -13.98
N ASP A 231 -49.90 -33.47 -12.81
CA ASP A 231 -51.00 -33.41 -11.84
C ASP A 231 -50.98 -32.11 -11.01
N LYS A 232 -49.83 -31.78 -10.42
CA LYS A 232 -49.70 -30.70 -9.44
C LYS A 232 -49.14 -29.40 -10.02
N GLY A 233 -48.39 -29.47 -11.12
CA GLY A 233 -47.78 -28.33 -11.78
C GLY A 233 -46.72 -27.61 -10.95
N ASN A 234 -46.70 -26.29 -11.04
CA ASN A 234 -45.73 -25.41 -10.38
C ASN A 234 -45.96 -25.36 -8.86
N THR A 235 -45.54 -26.42 -8.16
CA THR A 235 -45.68 -26.56 -6.70
C THR A 235 -44.47 -26.02 -5.94
N THR A 236 -44.70 -25.66 -4.68
CA THR A 236 -43.61 -25.22 -3.81
C THR A 236 -42.72 -26.39 -3.39
N THR A 237 -41.45 -26.13 -3.09
CA THR A 237 -40.53 -27.14 -2.52
C THR A 237 -41.11 -27.75 -1.23
N TYR A 238 -41.83 -26.95 -0.45
CA TYR A 238 -42.53 -27.41 0.76
C TYR A 238 -43.61 -28.44 0.40
N GLU A 239 -44.45 -28.15 -0.59
CA GLU A 239 -45.51 -29.07 -1.04
C GLU A 239 -44.96 -30.37 -1.61
N TRP A 240 -43.83 -30.31 -2.34
CA TRP A 240 -43.13 -31.51 -2.82
C TRP A 240 -42.60 -32.39 -1.68
N VAL A 241 -41.95 -31.79 -0.68
CA VAL A 241 -41.30 -32.53 0.42
C VAL A 241 -42.32 -33.07 1.43
N PHE A 242 -43.34 -32.28 1.77
CA PHE A 242 -44.28 -32.59 2.85
C PHE A 242 -45.66 -33.04 2.37
N GLY A 243 -45.94 -32.98 1.06
CA GLY A 243 -47.20 -33.40 0.47
C GLY A 243 -48.40 -32.50 0.78
N CYS A 244 -48.19 -31.34 1.41
CA CYS A 244 -49.25 -30.40 1.77
C CYS A 244 -48.89 -28.96 1.38
N LYS A 245 -49.91 -28.18 1.00
CA LYS A 245 -49.72 -26.79 0.58
C LYS A 245 -49.28 -25.91 1.77
N PRO A 246 -48.29 -25.03 1.59
CA PRO A 246 -47.87 -24.10 2.63
C PRO A 246 -48.99 -23.09 2.94
N THR A 247 -49.08 -22.67 4.21
CA THR A 247 -50.10 -21.72 4.69
C THR A 247 -49.96 -20.32 4.07
N LYS A 248 -48.74 -19.95 3.67
CA LYS A 248 -48.44 -18.67 3.01
C LYS A 248 -47.24 -18.83 2.08
N ILE A 249 -47.33 -18.28 0.88
CA ILE A 249 -46.22 -18.14 -0.06
C ILE A 249 -45.80 -16.68 -0.06
N ILE A 250 -44.53 -16.41 0.23
CA ILE A 250 -43.98 -15.05 0.24
C ILE A 250 -43.11 -14.92 -1.01
N ALA A 251 -43.56 -14.09 -1.96
CA ALA A 251 -42.73 -13.75 -3.11
C ALA A 251 -41.57 -12.85 -2.67
N PRO A 252 -40.37 -12.98 -3.27
CA PRO A 252 -39.27 -12.09 -2.97
C PRO A 252 -39.69 -10.64 -3.30
N THR A 253 -39.69 -9.80 -2.27
CA THR A 253 -39.96 -8.36 -2.43
C THR A 253 -38.72 -7.71 -3.04
N ASN A 254 -38.91 -6.75 -3.96
CA ASN A 254 -37.83 -6.07 -4.70
C ASN A 254 -36.68 -5.61 -3.76
N ALA A 255 -35.63 -6.42 -3.65
CA ALA A 255 -34.48 -6.17 -2.80
C ALA A 255 -33.47 -5.27 -3.53
N CYS A 256 -33.93 -4.11 -3.99
CA CYS A 256 -33.03 -3.03 -4.45
C CYS A 256 -32.62 -2.10 -3.31
N ASP A 257 -33.11 -2.31 -2.08
CA ASP A 257 -32.60 -1.62 -0.90
C ASP A 257 -31.39 -2.39 -0.35
N ASP A 258 -30.21 -1.80 -0.51
CA ASP A 258 -28.86 -2.30 -0.21
C ASP A 258 -28.59 -2.65 1.29
N ASN A 259 -29.56 -3.13 2.07
CA ASN A 259 -29.39 -3.30 3.52
C ASN A 259 -30.00 -4.54 4.18
N VAL A 260 -30.42 -5.58 3.46
CA VAL A 260 -30.92 -6.80 4.12
C VAL A 260 -30.23 -8.04 3.56
N GLY A 261 -29.55 -8.77 4.46
CA GLY A 261 -28.88 -10.04 4.19
C GLY A 261 -29.80 -11.01 3.46
N ILE A 262 -29.33 -11.48 2.31
CA ILE A 262 -30.13 -12.20 1.32
C ILE A 262 -30.23 -13.68 1.73
N PHE A 263 -31.42 -14.14 2.10
CA PHE A 263 -31.78 -15.55 2.08
C PHE A 263 -32.52 -15.83 0.78
N PHE A 264 -31.83 -16.46 -0.18
CA PHE A 264 -32.45 -16.92 -1.42
C PHE A 264 -33.30 -18.16 -1.15
N PHE A 265 -34.61 -18.04 -1.32
CA PHE A 265 -35.49 -19.18 -1.60
C PHE A 265 -35.80 -19.16 -3.10
N TRP A 266 -35.09 -20.00 -3.86
CA TRP A 266 -35.39 -20.26 -5.26
C TRP A 266 -36.58 -21.23 -5.39
N PRO A 267 -37.60 -20.95 -6.21
CA PRO A 267 -38.47 -21.98 -6.76
C PRO A 267 -37.69 -22.79 -7.80
N PHE A 268 -37.89 -24.11 -7.83
CA PHE A 268 -37.37 -24.98 -8.88
C PHE A 268 -38.45 -25.12 -9.96
N ILE A 269 -38.22 -24.49 -11.11
CA ILE A 269 -38.08 -24.99 -12.48
C ILE A 269 -37.77 -23.75 -13.35
#